data_AF-A0A3N5UM23-F1
#
_entry.id   AF-A0A3N5UM23-F1
#
_cell.length_a   1.000
_cell.length_b   1.000
_cell.length_c   1.000
_cell.angle_alpha   90.00
_cell.angle_beta   90.00
_cell.angle_gamma   90.00
#
_symmetry.space_group_name_H-M   'P 1'
#
loop_
_entity.id
_entity.type
_entity.pdbx_description
1 polymer ?
#
loop_
_entity_poly.entity_id
_entity_poly.type
_entity_poly.pdbx_seq_one_letter_code
_entity_poly.pdbx_strand_id
1 'polypeptide(L)'
;MKIYLARTAGFCMGVRRAVEMALDMPRKEKGPILTFGPLIHNPQVLDLLNQKGISIIEDIPEKGEGTVLIRAHGVPPEIKKNLKASGFRIIDATCPRVIRVQSIIKKHAKKDFTSIIIGDSKHPEVTGLMGYAGGKGYAVGSIEELKMLPEFGRAIVVAQTTQNVLFYEKIKEWVGNKFPHYKIFDTICNSTSMRQEEVKELAETVDAIVVVGGHTSGNTQRLAEASVQAGKPTYHIETESELDVKSLSQARSIGITAGASTPNWVIKRVHRAIENVAYEKAGSLRKHYYNIERSLLLTNIYVSIGAGCLCFANIKMLGITGYFPHVVMSMLYVLSMHTFNNLIGRKADNYNDPDRASFYKKHQIFLALLAISSGAAGLFTAYSMGSAPFIILLCMSILGLSYNLKIIPESLTKGRYTGIRDIPGSKTALISFAWGIVTSLLPALSLQLKPGILIIFTWSVCMVFVRTAFFDILDMQGDRIVGRETIPILIGEKRTMRLLKCILVLMIVFLILSSSFNLVSSLGYILFICPLFLFFVITVHEQDYMLSGTKLEFLVETHFVLAGLLALLWSYVL
;
A
#
# COMPACT_ATOMS: atom_id res chain seq x y z
N MET A 1 9.48 -16.81 -18.07
CA MET A 1 10.20 -15.62 -17.57
C MET A 1 9.94 -15.51 -16.07
N LYS A 2 10.99 -15.34 -15.25
CA LYS A 2 10.90 -15.06 -13.81
C LYS A 2 10.96 -13.54 -13.62
N ILE A 3 10.19 -13.01 -12.67
CA ILE A 3 10.15 -11.58 -12.35
C ILE A 3 10.52 -11.43 -10.88
N TYR A 4 11.48 -10.57 -10.59
CA TYR A 4 11.93 -10.25 -9.24
C TYR A 4 11.68 -8.77 -9.00
N LEU A 5 11.07 -8.42 -7.87
CA LEU A 5 10.88 -7.03 -7.46
C LEU A 5 11.81 -6.76 -6.29
N ALA A 6 12.58 -5.68 -6.37
CA ALA A 6 13.39 -5.19 -5.27
C ALA A 6 12.50 -4.85 -4.06
N ARG A 7 12.85 -5.34 -2.88
CA ARG A 7 12.16 -5.11 -1.59
C ARG A 7 12.14 -3.62 -1.24
N THR A 8 13.18 -2.89 -1.62
CA THR A 8 13.27 -1.43 -1.39
C THR A 8 12.56 -0.59 -2.46
N ALA A 9 11.88 -1.19 -3.43
CA ALA A 9 11.18 -0.47 -4.49
C ALA A 9 10.07 0.44 -3.94
N GLY A 10 10.02 1.67 -4.44
CA GLY A 10 8.96 2.64 -4.17
C GLY A 10 9.27 3.60 -3.03
N PHE A 11 8.22 4.19 -2.43
CA PHE A 11 8.35 5.29 -1.48
C PHE A 11 9.29 5.01 -0.29
N CYS A 12 10.31 5.84 -0.13
CA CYS A 12 11.07 5.89 1.11
C CYS A 12 10.27 6.60 2.23
N MET A 13 10.70 6.48 3.48
CA MET A 13 10.04 7.13 4.63
C MET A 13 9.89 8.65 4.44
N GLY A 14 10.92 9.33 3.92
CA GLY A 14 10.90 10.79 3.73
C GLY A 14 9.87 11.22 2.70
N VAL A 15 9.80 10.53 1.56
CA VAL A 15 8.79 10.79 0.51
C VAL A 15 7.39 10.43 1.02
N ARG A 16 7.23 9.25 1.62
CA ARG A 16 5.95 8.81 2.20
C ARG A 16 5.41 9.86 3.16
N ARG A 17 6.24 10.32 4.10
CA ARG A 17 5.89 11.38 5.06
C ARG A 17 5.43 12.66 4.34
N ALA A 18 6.15 13.12 3.33
CA ALA A 18 5.82 14.36 2.63
C ALA A 18 4.49 14.25 1.87
N VAL A 19 4.28 13.16 1.12
CA VAL A 19 3.05 12.92 0.35
C VAL A 19 1.85 12.74 1.29
N GLU A 20 2.01 11.98 2.36
CA GLU A 20 0.95 11.79 3.36
C GLU A 20 0.58 13.11 4.06
N MET A 21 1.57 13.95 4.40
CA MET A 21 1.31 15.29 4.93
C MET A 21 0.47 16.12 3.95
N ALA A 22 0.84 16.12 2.67
CA ALA A 22 0.12 16.87 1.64
C ALA A 22 -1.32 16.38 1.48
N LEU A 23 -1.54 15.06 1.37
CA LEU A 23 -2.87 14.48 1.19
C LEU A 23 -3.80 14.68 2.40
N ASP A 24 -3.23 14.76 3.60
CA ASP A 24 -4.00 15.01 4.83
C ASP A 24 -4.40 16.48 5.02
N MET A 25 -3.64 17.43 4.44
CA MET A 25 -3.82 18.87 4.70
C MET A 25 -5.20 19.41 4.35
N PRO A 26 -5.83 19.06 3.21
CA PRO A 26 -7.17 19.56 2.86
C PRO A 26 -8.25 19.27 3.92
N ARG A 27 -8.05 18.29 4.81
CA ARG A 27 -8.96 17.95 5.91
C ARG A 27 -8.67 18.72 7.20
N LYS A 28 -7.44 19.18 7.37
CA LYS A 28 -6.89 19.75 8.60
C LYS A 28 -6.89 21.28 8.55
N GLU A 29 -6.68 21.86 7.38
CA GLU A 29 -6.52 23.30 7.18
C GLU A 29 -7.68 23.89 6.36
N LYS A 30 -7.93 25.18 6.54
CA LYS A 30 -8.85 25.96 5.71
C LYS A 30 -8.05 26.81 4.71
N GLY A 31 -8.60 27.04 3.53
CA GLY A 31 -7.98 27.84 2.48
C GLY A 31 -7.10 27.01 1.53
N PRO A 32 -6.43 27.66 0.57
CA PRO A 32 -5.62 26.97 -0.43
C PRO A 32 -4.43 26.24 0.20
N ILE A 33 -4.14 25.06 -0.34
CA ILE A 33 -2.98 24.24 0.05
C ILE A 33 -2.02 24.24 -1.12
N LEU A 34 -0.79 24.67 -0.86
CA LEU A 34 0.24 24.89 -1.87
C LEU A 34 1.50 24.11 -1.51
N THR A 35 2.33 23.83 -2.50
CA THR A 35 3.70 23.32 -2.30
C THR A 35 4.69 24.33 -2.89
N PHE A 36 5.80 24.59 -2.20
CA PHE A 36 6.85 25.46 -2.75
C PHE A 36 7.81 24.64 -3.61
N GLY A 37 7.63 24.74 -4.93
CA GLY A 37 8.15 23.82 -5.93
C GLY A 37 7.56 22.42 -5.82
N PRO A 38 7.96 21.50 -6.71
CA PRO A 38 7.51 20.11 -6.66
C PRO A 38 7.80 19.46 -5.30
N LEU A 39 6.76 18.90 -4.66
CA LEU A 39 6.88 18.25 -3.35
C LEU A 39 7.93 17.13 -3.38
N ILE A 40 7.93 16.36 -4.47
CA ILE A 40 8.87 15.27 -4.82
C ILE A 40 9.10 15.23 -6.34
N HIS A 41 10.12 14.52 -6.79
CA HIS A 41 10.38 14.27 -8.22
C HIS A 41 9.62 13.02 -8.71
N ASN A 42 8.31 13.14 -8.91
CA ASN A 42 7.49 12.12 -9.58
C ASN A 42 6.24 12.75 -10.23
N PRO A 43 6.10 12.76 -11.57
CA PRO A 43 5.01 13.47 -12.23
C PRO A 43 3.63 12.91 -11.88
N GLN A 44 3.49 11.58 -11.76
CA GLN A 44 2.20 10.95 -11.43
C GLN A 44 1.68 11.37 -10.04
N VAL A 45 2.57 11.57 -9.08
CA VAL A 45 2.20 12.08 -7.74
C VAL A 45 1.90 13.57 -7.77
N LEU A 46 2.62 14.37 -8.57
CA LEU A 46 2.33 15.81 -8.70
C LEU A 46 0.95 16.03 -9.33
N ASP A 47 0.62 15.27 -10.38
CA ASP A 47 -0.71 15.28 -11.01
C ASP A 47 -1.80 14.89 -10.01
N LEU A 48 -1.54 13.87 -9.20
CA LEU A 48 -2.45 13.45 -8.14
C LEU A 48 -2.69 14.57 -7.11
N LEU A 49 -1.64 15.25 -6.66
CA LEU A 49 -1.76 16.36 -5.71
C LEU A 49 -2.56 17.52 -6.33
N ASN A 50 -2.32 17.84 -7.60
CA ASN A 50 -3.06 18.87 -8.32
C ASN A 50 -4.56 18.51 -8.43
N GLN A 51 -4.90 17.26 -8.75
CA GLN A 51 -6.28 16.77 -8.75
C GLN A 51 -6.96 16.83 -7.37
N LYS A 52 -6.17 16.93 -6.30
CA LYS A 52 -6.63 17.11 -4.91
C LYS A 52 -6.70 18.58 -4.49
N GLY A 53 -6.49 19.51 -5.41
CA GLY A 53 -6.49 20.94 -5.12
C GLY A 53 -5.24 21.42 -4.39
N ILE A 54 -4.14 20.66 -4.48
CA ILE A 54 -2.83 21.03 -3.93
C ILE A 54 -1.96 21.47 -5.10
N SER A 55 -1.82 22.78 -5.30
CA SER A 55 -1.06 23.34 -6.41
C SER A 55 0.39 23.64 -6.04
N ILE A 56 1.23 23.83 -7.05
CA ILE A 56 2.64 24.18 -6.90
C ILE A 56 2.78 25.69 -7.12
N ILE A 57 3.56 26.37 -6.26
CA ILE A 57 4.04 27.73 -6.46
C ILE A 57 5.57 27.70 -6.59
N GLU A 58 6.11 28.46 -7.54
CA GLU A 58 7.57 28.60 -7.71
C GLU A 58 8.06 29.93 -7.14
N ASP A 59 7.25 30.98 -7.25
CA ASP A 59 7.53 32.31 -6.74
C ASP A 59 6.74 32.62 -5.46
N ILE A 60 7.34 33.47 -4.62
CA ILE A 60 6.71 33.93 -3.38
C ILE A 60 5.96 35.23 -3.68
N PRO A 61 4.61 35.24 -3.63
CA PRO A 61 3.84 36.47 -3.82
C PRO A 61 4.09 37.48 -2.69
N GLU A 62 3.82 38.76 -2.95
CA GLU A 62 3.87 39.82 -1.93
C GLU A 62 2.91 39.53 -0.77
N LYS A 63 1.71 39.01 -1.08
CA LYS A 63 0.70 38.59 -0.11
C LYS A 63 0.22 37.18 -0.44
N GLY A 64 0.56 36.25 0.43
CA GLY A 64 0.15 34.86 0.40
C GLY A 64 -1.14 34.61 1.18
N GLU A 65 -1.87 33.59 0.77
CA GLU A 65 -3.04 33.08 1.48
C GLU A 65 -2.94 31.56 1.65
N GLY A 66 -3.37 31.04 2.80
CA GLY A 66 -3.43 29.61 3.04
C GLY A 66 -2.12 29.00 3.55
N THR A 67 -1.91 27.73 3.22
CA THR A 67 -0.80 26.92 3.75
C THR A 67 0.14 26.47 2.65
N VAL A 68 1.45 26.67 2.84
CA VAL A 68 2.51 26.22 1.94
C VAL A 68 3.31 25.10 2.59
N LEU A 69 3.41 23.97 1.89
CA LEU A 69 4.26 22.86 2.25
C LEU A 69 5.66 23.04 1.64
N ILE A 70 6.68 22.92 2.48
CA ILE A 70 8.08 22.84 2.03
C ILE A 70 8.34 21.43 1.49
N ARG A 71 8.85 21.35 0.26
CA ARG A 71 9.22 20.09 -0.42
C ARG A 71 10.15 19.17 0.40
N ALA A 72 10.10 17.87 0.14
CA ALA A 72 10.88 16.87 0.86
C ALA A 72 12.41 17.11 0.79
N HIS A 73 12.87 17.73 -0.29
CA HIS A 73 14.26 18.14 -0.53
C HIS A 73 14.73 19.32 0.34
N GLY A 74 13.79 19.99 1.02
CA GLY A 74 14.05 21.23 1.73
C GLY A 74 14.20 22.45 0.83
N VAL A 75 14.39 23.59 1.48
CA VAL A 75 14.61 24.90 0.87
C VAL A 75 15.62 25.69 1.71
N PRO A 76 16.27 26.71 1.14
CA PRO A 76 17.10 27.64 1.90
C PRO A 76 16.35 28.31 3.07
N PRO A 77 17.05 28.71 4.16
CA PRO A 77 16.44 29.39 5.29
C PRO A 77 15.68 30.67 4.90
N GLU A 78 16.21 31.45 3.96
CA GLU A 78 15.60 32.70 3.49
C GLU A 78 14.26 32.46 2.81
N ILE A 79 14.09 31.38 2.05
CA ILE A 79 12.80 31.03 1.44
C ILE A 79 11.71 30.81 2.51
N LYS A 80 12.05 30.11 3.60
CA LYS A 80 11.10 29.93 4.72
C LYS A 80 10.74 31.25 5.39
N LYS A 81 11.72 32.15 5.54
CA LYS A 81 11.49 33.48 6.10
C LYS A 81 10.58 34.31 5.20
N ASN A 82 10.84 34.32 3.89
CA ASN A 82 10.07 35.07 2.91
C ASN A 82 8.63 34.56 2.80
N LEU A 83 8.42 33.24 2.73
CA LEU A 83 7.07 32.65 2.73
C LEU A 83 6.25 33.06 3.97
N LYS A 84 6.89 33.08 5.16
CA LYS A 84 6.25 33.50 6.40
C LYS A 84 5.95 34.99 6.41
N ALA A 85 6.87 35.81 5.90
CA ALA A 85 6.71 37.25 5.77
C ALA A 85 5.57 37.63 4.83
N SER A 86 5.36 36.87 3.76
CA SER A 86 4.21 37.01 2.85
C SER A 86 2.87 36.57 3.46
N GLY A 87 2.84 36.02 4.67
CA GLY A 87 1.61 35.66 5.37
C GLY A 87 1.18 34.19 5.24
N PHE A 88 1.97 33.33 4.61
CA PHE A 88 1.64 31.90 4.55
C PHE A 88 1.84 31.20 5.89
N ARG A 89 0.96 30.23 6.18
CA ARG A 89 1.26 29.18 7.15
C ARG A 89 2.22 28.17 6.52
N ILE A 90 3.32 27.88 7.19
CA ILE A 90 4.33 26.95 6.67
C ILE A 90 4.21 25.59 7.35
N ILE A 91 4.18 24.53 6.54
CA ILE A 91 4.31 23.14 7.00
C ILE A 91 5.59 22.56 6.40
N ASP A 92 6.51 22.10 7.26
CA ASP A 92 7.80 21.62 6.80
C ASP A 92 7.79 20.11 6.51
N ALA A 93 7.62 19.76 5.23
CA ALA A 93 7.68 18.38 4.77
C ALA A 93 9.11 17.89 4.46
N THR A 94 10.15 18.70 4.75
CA THR A 94 11.56 18.31 4.54
C THR A 94 11.86 16.97 5.21
N CYS A 95 12.53 16.09 4.48
CA CYS A 95 12.94 14.79 4.99
C CYS A 95 13.87 14.95 6.21
N PRO A 96 13.65 14.23 7.33
CA PRO A 96 14.53 14.30 8.50
C PRO A 96 16.00 13.98 8.20
N ARG A 97 16.27 13.19 7.16
CA ARG A 97 17.65 12.91 6.70
C ARG A 97 18.29 14.13 6.06
N VAL A 98 17.54 14.92 5.28
CA VAL A 98 18.00 16.20 4.72
C VAL A 98 18.19 17.23 5.84
N ILE A 99 17.27 17.31 6.81
CA ILE A 99 17.40 18.20 7.98
C ILE A 99 18.70 17.92 8.75
N ARG A 100 19.11 16.64 8.86
CA ARG A 100 20.39 16.27 9.49
C ARG A 100 21.57 16.89 8.75
N VAL A 101 21.59 16.85 7.41
CA VAL A 101 22.66 17.46 6.60
C VAL A 101 22.66 18.98 6.76
N GLN A 102 21.49 19.62 6.65
CA GLN A 102 21.33 21.06 6.91
C GLN A 102 21.87 21.46 8.29
N SER A 103 21.63 20.63 9.31
CA SER A 103 22.10 20.85 10.68
C SER A 103 23.61 20.71 10.81
N ILE A 104 24.23 19.73 10.12
CA ILE A 104 25.68 19.57 10.06
C ILE A 104 26.31 20.81 9.42
N ILE A 105 25.82 21.22 8.25
CA ILE A 105 26.33 22.39 7.52
C ILE A 105 26.19 23.64 8.40
N LYS A 106 25.00 23.92 8.93
CA LYS A 106 24.74 25.09 9.79
C LYS A 106 25.65 25.13 11.03
N LYS A 107 25.88 23.98 11.68
CA LYS A 107 26.75 23.88 12.87
C LYS A 107 28.20 24.23 12.55
N HIS A 108 28.69 23.84 11.37
CA HIS A 108 30.08 24.05 10.97
C HIS A 108 30.30 25.42 10.32
N ALA A 109 29.31 25.95 9.59
CA ALA A 109 29.32 27.34 9.11
C ALA A 109 29.49 28.33 10.27
N LYS A 110 28.80 28.11 11.40
CA LYS A 110 28.96 28.90 12.65
C LYS A 110 30.36 28.82 13.27
N LYS A 111 31.18 27.85 12.85
CA LYS A 111 32.56 27.65 13.30
C LYS A 111 33.57 28.01 12.21
N ASP A 112 33.14 28.77 11.20
CA ASP A 112 33.95 29.18 10.05
C ASP A 112 34.62 28.01 9.30
N PHE A 113 33.87 26.92 9.09
CA PHE A 113 34.23 25.89 8.13
C PHE A 113 33.59 26.20 6.77
N THR A 114 34.35 26.00 5.69
CA THR A 114 33.80 25.90 4.34
C THR A 114 33.04 24.59 4.18
N SER A 115 31.89 24.62 3.51
CA SER A 115 31.10 23.40 3.23
C SER A 115 31.24 22.99 1.77
N ILE A 116 31.83 21.83 1.53
CA ILE A 116 31.91 21.20 0.20
C ILE A 116 30.78 20.17 0.11
N ILE A 117 29.87 20.35 -0.84
CA ILE A 117 28.66 19.56 -1.01
C ILE A 117 28.79 18.77 -2.31
N ILE A 118 28.98 17.45 -2.19
CA ILE A 118 29.09 16.53 -3.33
C ILE A 118 27.69 16.20 -3.83
N GLY A 119 27.31 16.72 -5.00
CA GLY A 119 25.97 16.59 -5.55
C GLY A 119 25.75 17.47 -6.77
N ASP A 120 24.59 17.31 -7.40
CA ASP A 120 24.21 18.13 -8.55
C ASP A 120 23.86 19.57 -8.09
N SER A 121 24.63 20.55 -8.56
CA SER A 121 24.49 21.97 -8.18
C SER A 121 23.11 22.55 -8.53
N LYS A 122 22.41 21.99 -9.52
CA LYS A 122 21.06 22.40 -9.93
C LYS A 122 19.97 21.68 -9.16
N HIS A 123 20.31 20.68 -8.35
CA HIS A 123 19.31 19.87 -7.65
C HIS A 123 18.69 20.64 -6.47
N PRO A 124 17.35 20.64 -6.32
CA PRO A 124 16.61 21.26 -5.22
C PRO A 124 17.19 21.08 -3.82
N GLU A 125 17.64 19.86 -3.51
CA GLU A 125 18.26 19.53 -2.24
C GLU A 125 19.58 20.28 -2.04
N VAL A 126 20.47 20.28 -3.04
CA VAL A 126 21.78 20.93 -2.96
C VAL A 126 21.62 22.43 -2.82
N THR A 127 20.71 23.07 -3.58
CA THR A 127 20.35 24.48 -3.37
C THR A 127 19.87 24.73 -1.94
N GLY A 128 19.02 23.84 -1.41
CA GLY A 128 18.57 23.88 -0.03
C GLY A 128 19.72 23.81 0.97
N LEU A 129 20.67 22.87 0.79
CA LEU A 129 21.84 22.68 1.64
C LEU A 129 22.80 23.89 1.60
N MET A 130 23.05 24.44 0.41
CA MET A 130 23.89 25.63 0.20
C MET A 130 23.39 26.83 1.01
N GLY A 131 22.06 27.00 1.14
CA GLY A 131 21.46 28.05 1.96
C GLY A 131 21.81 27.99 3.45
N TYR A 132 22.27 26.84 3.96
CA TYR A 132 22.70 26.68 5.36
C TYR A 132 24.21 26.90 5.55
N ALA A 133 24.98 27.06 4.47
CA ALA A 133 26.43 27.22 4.50
C ALA A 133 26.90 28.65 4.82
N GLY A 134 25.97 29.62 4.96
CA GLY A 134 26.30 30.99 5.34
C GLY A 134 27.23 31.71 4.35
N GLY A 135 27.06 31.45 3.05
CA GLY A 135 27.89 32.03 1.98
C GLY A 135 29.25 31.34 1.75
N LYS A 136 29.63 30.36 2.59
CA LYS A 136 30.89 29.60 2.48
C LYS A 136 30.65 28.17 2.00
N GLY A 137 29.83 28.00 0.96
CA GLY A 137 29.47 26.70 0.40
C GLY A 137 29.95 26.53 -1.04
N TYR A 138 30.34 25.31 -1.41
CA TYR A 138 30.67 24.92 -2.78
C TYR A 138 29.93 23.62 -3.11
N ALA A 139 29.22 23.60 -4.24
CA ALA A 139 28.61 22.38 -4.77
C ALA A 139 29.49 21.82 -5.89
N VAL A 140 29.78 20.52 -5.85
CA VAL A 140 30.62 19.85 -6.85
C VAL A 140 29.98 18.55 -7.32
N GLY A 141 29.88 18.36 -8.62
CA GLY A 141 29.31 17.18 -9.26
C GLY A 141 30.33 16.13 -9.66
N SER A 142 31.62 16.49 -9.76
CA SER A 142 32.70 15.64 -10.25
C SER A 142 33.98 15.77 -9.42
N ILE A 143 34.89 14.80 -9.55
CA ILE A 143 36.20 14.87 -8.88
C ILE A 143 37.09 15.94 -9.52
N GLU A 144 36.89 16.22 -10.80
CA GLU A 144 37.55 17.30 -11.55
C GLU A 144 37.15 18.67 -10.99
N GLU A 145 35.85 18.91 -10.78
CA GLU A 145 35.36 20.12 -10.11
C GLU A 145 35.92 20.27 -8.70
N LEU A 146 35.99 19.17 -7.94
CA LEU A 146 36.58 19.18 -6.61
C LEU A 146 38.06 19.55 -6.63
N LYS A 147 38.82 19.07 -7.63
CA LYS A 147 40.25 19.38 -7.79
C LYS A 147 40.50 20.84 -8.14
N MET A 148 39.54 21.52 -8.77
CA MET A 148 39.62 22.95 -9.14
C MET A 148 39.31 23.89 -7.97
N LEU A 149 38.76 23.41 -6.86
CA LEU A 149 38.52 24.25 -5.69
C LEU A 149 39.83 24.70 -5.03
N PRO A 150 39.87 25.92 -4.46
CA PRO A 150 41.00 26.36 -3.66
C PRO A 150 41.13 25.50 -2.38
N GLU A 151 42.32 25.50 -1.80
CA GLU A 151 42.52 24.91 -0.47
C GLU A 151 41.91 25.82 0.61
N PHE A 152 41.26 25.21 1.59
CA PHE A 152 40.62 25.89 2.70
C PHE A 152 41.34 25.52 4.00
N GLY A 153 41.49 26.48 4.92
CA GLY A 153 42.07 26.18 6.23
C GLY A 153 41.21 25.20 7.06
N ARG A 154 39.88 25.24 6.91
CA ARG A 154 38.95 24.30 7.53
C ARG A 154 37.75 24.05 6.61
N ALA A 155 37.51 22.81 6.23
CA ALA A 155 36.34 22.44 5.46
C ALA A 155 35.63 21.19 5.99
N ILE A 156 34.34 21.08 5.68
CA ILE A 156 33.58 19.86 5.79
C ILE A 156 33.22 19.35 4.40
N VAL A 157 33.15 18.03 4.23
CA VAL A 157 32.64 17.39 3.03
C VAL A 157 31.37 16.62 3.40
N VAL A 158 30.29 16.91 2.68
CA VAL A 158 29.00 16.24 2.79
C VAL A 158 28.53 15.84 1.39
N ALA A 159 27.74 14.79 1.28
CA ALA A 159 27.05 14.40 0.05
C ALA A 159 25.55 14.78 0.07
N GLN A 160 25.00 15.02 -1.12
CA GLN A 160 23.57 14.92 -1.38
C GLN A 160 23.05 13.53 -0.93
N THR A 161 21.87 13.48 -0.31
CA THR A 161 21.34 12.26 0.31
C THR A 161 21.05 11.13 -0.68
N THR A 162 20.90 11.47 -1.96
CA THR A 162 20.63 10.56 -3.09
C THR A 162 21.86 10.32 -3.98
N GLN A 163 23.06 10.66 -3.53
CA GLN A 163 24.29 10.48 -4.32
C GLN A 163 24.65 8.99 -4.51
N ASN A 164 25.41 8.69 -5.56
CA ASN A 164 26.02 7.39 -5.79
C ASN A 164 27.07 7.07 -4.71
N VAL A 165 26.91 5.92 -4.03
CA VAL A 165 27.75 5.53 -2.90
C VAL A 165 29.21 5.32 -3.34
N LEU A 166 29.45 4.61 -4.44
CA LEU A 166 30.80 4.32 -4.94
C LEU A 166 31.54 5.59 -5.37
N PHE A 167 30.82 6.53 -5.99
CA PHE A 167 31.38 7.83 -6.32
C PHE A 167 31.81 8.60 -5.07
N TYR A 168 30.96 8.63 -4.03
CA TYR A 168 31.29 9.33 -2.80
C TYR A 168 32.47 8.68 -2.07
N GLU A 169 32.58 7.35 -2.04
CA GLU A 169 33.76 6.66 -1.48
C GLU A 169 35.07 7.12 -2.15
N LYS A 170 35.10 7.23 -3.49
CA LYS A 170 36.27 7.75 -4.21
C LYS A 170 36.60 9.20 -3.81
N ILE A 171 35.59 10.03 -3.59
CA ILE A 171 35.78 11.40 -3.10
C ILE A 171 36.36 11.39 -1.69
N LYS A 172 35.85 10.53 -0.79
CA LYS A 172 36.35 10.42 0.58
C LYS A 172 37.82 10.02 0.62
N GLU A 173 38.20 9.03 -0.17
CA GLU A 173 39.59 8.57 -0.28
C GLU A 173 40.49 9.70 -0.78
N TRP A 174 40.10 10.38 -1.87
CA TRP A 174 40.88 11.47 -2.43
C TRP A 174 41.03 12.65 -1.45
N VAL A 175 39.94 13.07 -0.79
CA VAL A 175 39.98 14.15 0.21
C VAL A 175 40.80 13.74 1.43
N GLY A 176 40.65 12.51 1.92
CA GLY A 176 41.39 12.02 3.08
C GLY A 176 42.89 12.01 2.86
N ASN A 177 43.33 11.68 1.63
CA ASN A 177 44.73 11.70 1.25
C ASN A 177 45.28 13.13 1.05
N LYS A 178 44.52 14.02 0.40
CA LYS A 178 45.00 15.37 0.05
C LYS A 178 44.81 16.40 1.18
N PHE A 179 43.71 16.32 1.92
CA PHE A 179 43.30 17.28 2.95
C PHE A 179 42.87 16.55 4.23
N PRO A 180 43.81 15.91 4.96
CA PRO A 180 43.48 15.07 6.13
C PRO A 180 42.82 15.85 7.28
N HIS A 181 42.94 17.19 7.30
CA HIS A 181 42.28 18.07 8.26
C HIS A 181 40.80 18.38 7.94
N TYR A 182 40.32 18.01 6.75
CA TYR A 182 38.91 18.18 6.38
C TYR A 182 38.04 17.17 7.11
N LYS A 183 36.83 17.59 7.51
CA LYS A 183 35.88 16.71 8.17
C LYS A 183 34.89 16.13 7.17
N ILE A 184 34.95 14.83 6.96
CA ILE A 184 34.08 14.11 6.04
C ILE A 184 32.89 13.53 6.82
N PHE A 185 31.68 13.72 6.31
CA PHE A 185 30.46 13.16 6.90
C PHE A 185 29.73 12.27 5.91
N ASP A 186 29.36 11.05 6.34
CA ASP A 186 28.49 10.18 5.55
C ASP A 186 27.04 10.65 5.66
N THR A 187 26.61 11.40 4.64
CA THR A 187 25.28 12.01 4.57
C THR A 187 24.37 11.41 3.50
N ILE A 188 24.86 10.46 2.70
CA ILE A 188 24.00 9.61 1.87
C ILE A 188 23.05 8.86 2.79
N CYS A 189 21.75 8.88 2.47
CA CYS A 189 20.79 8.26 3.37
C CYS A 189 20.76 6.74 3.19
N ASN A 190 20.53 6.00 4.29
CA ASN A 190 20.47 4.53 4.27
C ASN A 190 19.49 4.01 3.21
N SER A 191 18.39 4.73 2.96
CA SER A 191 17.39 4.36 1.96
C SER A 191 17.97 4.32 0.54
N THR A 192 18.88 5.23 0.22
CA THR A 192 19.61 5.31 -1.05
C THR A 192 20.62 4.16 -1.11
N SER A 193 21.45 4.00 -0.08
CA SER A 193 22.49 2.97 -0.03
C SER A 193 21.92 1.56 -0.15
N MET A 194 20.85 1.24 0.60
CA MET A 194 20.19 -0.07 0.53
C MET A 194 19.60 -0.35 -0.85
N ARG A 195 19.02 0.65 -1.53
CA ARG A 195 18.48 0.48 -2.89
C ARG A 195 19.58 0.21 -3.91
N GLN A 196 20.69 0.95 -3.83
CA GLN A 196 21.82 0.75 -4.74
C GLN A 196 22.46 -0.62 -4.53
N GLU A 197 22.58 -1.06 -3.28
CA GLU A 197 23.12 -2.39 -2.98
C GLU A 197 22.18 -3.50 -3.46
N GLU A 198 20.87 -3.39 -3.20
CA GLU A 198 19.89 -4.35 -3.68
C GLU A 198 19.84 -4.42 -5.21
N VAL A 199 20.09 -3.31 -5.92
CA VAL A 199 20.21 -3.35 -7.40
C VAL A 199 21.41 -4.19 -7.85
N LYS A 200 22.55 -4.14 -7.14
CA LYS A 200 23.71 -4.97 -7.45
C LYS A 200 23.42 -6.45 -7.18
N GLU A 201 22.86 -6.77 -6.01
CA GLU A 201 22.45 -8.13 -5.67
C GLU A 201 21.43 -8.68 -6.69
N LEU A 202 20.45 -7.86 -7.07
CA LEU A 202 19.44 -8.22 -8.05
C LEU A 202 20.09 -8.50 -9.42
N ALA A 203 21.06 -7.68 -9.84
CA ALA A 203 21.77 -7.85 -11.10
C ALA A 203 22.44 -9.23 -11.20
N GLU A 204 22.98 -9.79 -10.11
CA GLU A 204 23.60 -11.12 -10.14
C GLU A 204 22.63 -12.23 -10.56
N THR A 205 21.32 -12.03 -10.38
CA THR A 205 20.30 -13.07 -10.56
C THR A 205 19.39 -12.89 -11.78
N VAL A 206 19.50 -11.76 -12.50
CA VAL A 206 18.59 -11.40 -13.60
C VAL A 206 19.30 -11.07 -14.92
N ASP A 207 18.60 -11.25 -16.04
CA ASP A 207 19.13 -10.94 -17.38
C ASP A 207 18.99 -9.45 -17.73
N ALA A 208 17.98 -8.77 -17.18
CA ALA A 208 17.71 -7.36 -17.40
C ALA A 208 17.06 -6.72 -16.17
N ILE A 209 17.21 -5.40 -16.02
CA ILE A 209 16.61 -4.62 -14.93
C ILE A 209 15.74 -3.50 -15.50
N VAL A 210 14.54 -3.37 -14.96
CA VAL A 210 13.62 -2.27 -15.20
C VAL A 210 13.63 -1.36 -13.97
N VAL A 211 14.01 -0.09 -14.17
CA VAL A 211 14.08 0.93 -13.13
C VAL A 211 12.90 1.88 -13.30
N VAL A 212 11.95 1.83 -12.37
CA VAL A 212 10.69 2.58 -12.46
C VAL A 212 10.77 3.89 -11.68
N GLY A 213 10.56 5.03 -12.35
CA GLY A 213 10.40 6.33 -11.71
C GLY A 213 10.74 7.50 -12.61
N GLY A 214 10.42 8.70 -12.15
CA GLY A 214 10.59 9.92 -12.95
C GLY A 214 12.01 10.12 -13.46
N HIS A 215 12.16 10.56 -14.72
CA HIS A 215 13.44 10.81 -15.38
C HIS A 215 14.27 11.90 -14.68
N THR A 216 13.61 12.83 -13.97
CA THR A 216 14.24 13.92 -13.22
C THR A 216 14.58 13.55 -11.76
N SER A 217 14.27 12.33 -11.32
CA SER A 217 14.56 11.88 -9.96
C SER A 217 16.02 11.45 -9.84
N GLY A 218 16.81 12.22 -9.05
CA GLY A 218 18.21 11.88 -8.80
C GLY A 218 18.38 10.45 -8.24
N ASN A 219 17.55 10.03 -7.28
CA ASN A 219 17.62 8.66 -6.77
C ASN A 219 17.35 7.62 -7.88
N THR A 220 16.36 7.83 -8.74
CA THR A 220 16.01 6.88 -9.81
C THR A 220 17.14 6.77 -10.83
N GLN A 221 17.72 7.90 -11.24
CA GLN A 221 18.88 7.92 -12.13
C GLN A 221 20.05 7.11 -11.55
N ARG A 222 20.35 7.26 -10.25
CA ARG A 222 21.47 6.53 -9.62
C ARG A 222 21.22 5.01 -9.55
N LEU A 223 19.96 4.57 -9.51
CA LEU A 223 19.62 3.15 -9.63
C LEU A 223 19.83 2.63 -11.05
N ALA A 224 19.47 3.42 -12.07
CA ALA A 224 19.76 3.09 -13.46
C ALA A 224 21.28 3.03 -13.71
N GLU A 225 22.03 4.02 -13.22
CA GLU A 225 23.50 4.03 -13.28
C GLU A 225 24.10 2.79 -12.58
N ALA A 226 23.64 2.45 -11.37
CA ALA A 226 24.11 1.27 -10.64
C ALA A 226 23.82 -0.04 -11.39
N SER A 227 22.65 -0.14 -12.02
CA SER A 227 22.27 -1.29 -12.86
C SER A 227 23.14 -1.44 -14.10
N VAL A 228 23.43 -0.31 -14.79
CA VAL A 228 24.34 -0.29 -15.94
C VAL A 228 25.78 -0.65 -15.51
N GLN A 229 26.25 -0.12 -14.38
CA GLN A 229 27.56 -0.46 -13.82
C GLN A 229 27.69 -1.94 -13.44
N ALA A 230 26.58 -2.58 -13.06
CA ALA A 230 26.51 -4.03 -12.83
C ALA A 230 26.45 -4.86 -14.14
N GLY A 231 26.55 -4.22 -15.31
CA GLY A 231 26.64 -4.87 -16.61
C GLY A 231 25.31 -5.40 -17.16
N LYS A 232 24.17 -4.86 -16.70
CA LYS A 232 22.85 -5.34 -17.14
C LYS A 232 22.17 -4.41 -18.14
N PRO A 233 21.48 -4.95 -19.16
CA PRO A 233 20.46 -4.23 -19.91
C PRO A 233 19.50 -3.54 -18.93
N THR A 234 19.43 -2.21 -19.01
CA THR A 234 18.72 -1.37 -18.05
C THR A 234 17.68 -0.53 -18.76
N TYR A 235 16.43 -0.61 -18.31
CA TYR A 235 15.29 0.13 -18.86
C TYR A 235 14.78 1.10 -17.80
N HIS A 236 15.13 2.39 -17.91
CA HIS A 236 14.57 3.44 -17.06
C HIS A 236 13.28 3.95 -17.68
N ILE A 237 12.16 3.73 -16.98
CA ILE A 237 10.81 4.11 -17.44
C ILE A 237 10.04 4.86 -16.34
N GLU A 238 9.09 5.73 -16.72
CA GLU A 238 8.15 6.30 -15.76
C GLU A 238 6.86 5.50 -15.63
N THR A 239 6.41 4.88 -16.73
CA THR A 239 5.12 4.19 -16.84
C THR A 239 5.19 2.90 -17.65
N GLU A 240 4.16 2.05 -17.55
CA GLU A 240 4.06 0.80 -18.31
C GLU A 240 4.06 1.01 -19.83
N SER A 241 3.70 2.20 -20.33
CA SER A 241 3.68 2.50 -21.76
C SER A 241 5.07 2.66 -22.37
N GLU A 242 6.10 2.90 -21.57
CA GLU A 242 7.49 3.02 -22.04
C GLU A 242 8.21 1.66 -22.10
N LEU A 243 7.54 0.55 -21.73
CA LEU A 243 8.14 -0.78 -21.75
C LEU A 243 8.43 -1.22 -23.19
N ASP A 244 9.70 -1.53 -23.47
CA ASP A 244 10.07 -2.26 -24.69
C ASP A 244 9.74 -3.75 -24.54
N VAL A 245 8.49 -4.08 -24.84
CA VAL A 245 7.96 -5.45 -24.77
C VAL A 245 8.79 -6.42 -25.60
N LYS A 246 9.30 -6.02 -26.78
CA LYS A 246 10.05 -6.92 -27.67
C LYS A 246 11.35 -7.34 -27.03
N SER A 247 12.12 -6.39 -26.53
CA SER A 247 13.41 -6.66 -25.88
C SER A 247 13.24 -7.42 -24.57
N LEU A 248 12.29 -7.00 -23.73
CA LEU A 248 12.00 -7.68 -22.47
C LEU A 248 11.55 -9.13 -22.68
N SER A 249 10.84 -9.40 -23.78
CA SER A 249 10.39 -10.76 -24.09
C SER A 249 11.55 -11.75 -24.21
N GLN A 250 12.75 -11.32 -24.61
CA GLN A 250 13.91 -12.19 -24.81
C GLN A 250 14.57 -12.61 -23.49
N ALA A 251 14.33 -11.89 -22.39
CA ALA A 251 14.88 -12.19 -21.07
C ALA A 251 14.22 -13.41 -20.42
N ARG A 252 15.02 -14.28 -19.79
CA ARG A 252 14.50 -15.40 -18.97
C ARG A 252 14.13 -14.92 -17.57
N SER A 253 14.78 -13.86 -17.10
CA SER A 253 14.62 -13.27 -15.79
C SER A 253 14.73 -11.75 -15.85
N ILE A 254 13.79 -11.06 -15.21
CA ILE A 254 13.74 -9.59 -15.16
C ILE A 254 13.70 -9.15 -13.70
N GLY A 255 14.58 -8.22 -13.35
CA GLY A 255 14.52 -7.47 -12.10
C GLY A 255 13.72 -6.19 -12.28
N ILE A 256 12.89 -5.83 -11.31
CA ILE A 256 12.18 -4.56 -11.24
C ILE A 256 12.64 -3.87 -9.98
N THR A 257 13.07 -2.63 -10.10
CA THR A 257 13.33 -1.73 -8.97
C THR A 257 12.60 -0.42 -9.20
N ALA A 258 12.51 0.41 -8.18
CA ALA A 258 11.85 1.70 -8.32
C ALA A 258 12.49 2.77 -7.44
N GLY A 259 12.46 4.00 -7.97
CA GLY A 259 12.91 5.19 -7.27
C GLY A 259 12.20 5.41 -5.94
N ALA A 260 12.88 6.10 -5.01
CA ALA A 260 12.33 6.47 -3.71
C ALA A 260 11.08 7.37 -3.79
N SER A 261 10.80 7.97 -4.95
CA SER A 261 9.65 8.81 -5.25
C SER A 261 8.57 8.12 -6.09
N THR A 262 8.74 6.84 -6.42
CA THR A 262 7.79 6.10 -7.26
C THR A 262 6.70 5.46 -6.41
N PRO A 263 5.42 5.71 -6.70
CA PRO A 263 4.32 5.14 -5.93
C PRO A 263 4.02 3.67 -6.29
N ASN A 264 3.44 2.90 -5.37
CA ASN A 264 3.21 1.46 -5.56
C ASN A 264 2.28 1.17 -6.75
N TRP A 265 1.30 2.03 -7.04
CA TRP A 265 0.38 1.79 -8.16
C TRP A 265 1.06 1.84 -9.52
N VAL A 266 2.12 2.64 -9.68
CA VAL A 266 2.94 2.67 -10.91
C VAL A 266 3.78 1.40 -11.00
N ILE A 267 4.40 0.99 -9.88
CA ILE A 267 5.19 -0.25 -9.81
C ILE A 267 4.34 -1.48 -10.13
N LYS A 268 3.12 -1.57 -9.56
CA LYS A 268 2.17 -2.66 -9.82
C LYS A 268 1.78 -2.74 -11.30
N ARG A 269 1.53 -1.60 -11.96
CA ARG A 269 1.21 -1.55 -13.41
C ARG A 269 2.36 -2.04 -14.27
N VAL A 270 3.58 -1.59 -13.98
CA VAL A 270 4.80 -2.05 -14.68
C VAL A 270 5.03 -3.54 -14.45
N HIS A 271 5.01 -3.99 -13.19
CA HIS A 271 5.19 -5.40 -12.84
C HIS A 271 4.22 -6.27 -13.63
N ARG A 272 2.95 -5.88 -13.67
CA ARG A 272 1.92 -6.62 -14.38
C ARG A 272 2.08 -6.58 -15.90
N ALA A 273 2.45 -5.43 -16.47
CA ALA A 273 2.71 -5.36 -17.90
C ALA A 273 3.81 -6.36 -18.30
N ILE A 274 4.87 -6.49 -17.49
CA ILE A 274 5.92 -7.49 -17.68
C ILE A 274 5.39 -8.91 -17.43
N GLU A 275 4.54 -9.10 -16.42
CA GLU A 275 3.89 -10.39 -16.15
C GLU A 275 3.05 -10.87 -17.34
N ASN A 276 2.29 -9.97 -17.97
CA ASN A 276 1.51 -10.28 -19.16
C ASN A 276 2.40 -10.74 -20.33
N VAL A 277 3.56 -10.09 -20.54
CA VAL A 277 4.56 -10.50 -21.53
C VAL A 277 5.10 -11.90 -21.22
N ALA A 278 5.35 -12.20 -19.93
CA ALA A 278 5.75 -13.53 -19.49
C ALA A 278 4.66 -14.59 -19.74
N TYR A 279 3.39 -14.24 -19.53
CA TYR A 279 2.24 -15.13 -19.72
C TYR A 279 1.94 -15.44 -21.17
N GLU A 280 2.15 -14.50 -22.10
CA GLU A 280 2.00 -14.77 -23.53
C GLU A 280 2.95 -15.87 -24.03
N LYS A 281 4.08 -16.08 -23.33
CA LYS A 281 5.05 -17.15 -23.62
C LYS A 281 4.84 -18.45 -22.82
N ALA A 282 3.92 -18.47 -21.85
CA ALA A 282 3.73 -19.65 -21.00
C ALA A 282 2.97 -20.77 -21.73
N GLY A 283 3.28 -22.03 -21.41
CA GLY A 283 2.54 -23.19 -21.93
C GLY A 283 1.05 -23.13 -21.58
N SER A 284 0.21 -23.71 -22.46
CA SER A 284 -1.25 -23.58 -22.45
C SER A 284 -1.90 -23.85 -21.07
N LEU A 285 -1.45 -24.89 -20.36
CA LEU A 285 -2.00 -25.29 -19.05
C LEU A 285 -1.77 -24.24 -17.95
N ARG A 286 -0.55 -23.71 -17.83
CA ARG A 286 -0.22 -22.72 -16.79
C ARG A 286 -0.97 -21.40 -17.02
N LYS A 287 -1.13 -21.02 -18.30
CA LYS A 287 -1.94 -19.88 -18.72
C LYS A 287 -3.42 -20.09 -18.34
N HIS A 288 -3.95 -21.29 -18.56
CA HIS A 288 -5.33 -21.62 -18.20
C HIS A 288 -5.59 -21.53 -16.70
N TYR A 289 -4.74 -22.14 -15.87
CA TYR A 289 -4.86 -22.08 -14.40
C TYR A 289 -4.85 -20.64 -13.87
N TYR A 290 -3.87 -19.84 -14.27
CA TYR A 290 -3.77 -18.44 -13.86
C TYR A 290 -5.01 -17.62 -14.27
N ASN A 291 -5.51 -17.84 -15.50
CA ASN A 291 -6.71 -17.17 -15.97
C ASN A 291 -7.95 -17.55 -15.15
N ILE A 292 -8.08 -18.81 -14.74
CA ILE A 292 -9.16 -19.25 -13.85
C ILE A 292 -9.05 -18.57 -12.49
N GLU A 293 -7.90 -18.73 -11.82
CA GLU A 293 -7.63 -18.15 -10.49
C GLU A 293 -7.96 -16.65 -10.47
N ARG A 294 -7.41 -15.92 -11.45
CA ARG A 294 -7.65 -14.49 -11.63
C ARG A 294 -9.11 -14.17 -11.91
N SER A 295 -9.78 -14.93 -12.77
CA SER A 295 -11.20 -14.68 -13.08
C SER A 295 -12.09 -14.91 -11.86
N LEU A 296 -11.80 -15.94 -11.07
CA LEU A 296 -12.56 -16.24 -9.84
C LEU A 296 -12.41 -15.14 -8.78
N LEU A 297 -11.20 -14.56 -8.66
CA LEU A 297 -10.98 -13.42 -7.75
C LEU A 297 -11.63 -12.14 -8.28
N LEU A 298 -11.44 -11.79 -9.55
CA LEU A 298 -11.99 -10.56 -10.14
C LEU A 298 -13.53 -10.54 -10.17
N THR A 299 -14.17 -11.71 -10.22
CA THR A 299 -15.63 -11.84 -10.16
C THR A 299 -16.17 -12.00 -8.73
N ASN A 300 -15.29 -12.09 -7.73
CA ASN A 300 -15.59 -12.45 -6.33
C ASN A 300 -16.23 -13.83 -6.14
N ILE A 301 -16.19 -14.71 -7.15
CA ILE A 301 -16.68 -16.09 -7.03
C ILE A 301 -15.85 -16.86 -6.02
N TYR A 302 -14.52 -16.67 -5.98
CA TYR A 302 -13.70 -17.36 -4.98
C TYR A 302 -14.03 -16.91 -3.55
N VAL A 303 -14.25 -15.60 -3.37
CA VAL A 303 -14.64 -15.01 -2.09
C VAL A 303 -16.00 -15.56 -1.63
N SER A 304 -16.96 -15.70 -2.54
CA SER A 304 -18.28 -16.26 -2.21
C SER A 304 -18.20 -17.74 -1.86
N ILE A 305 -17.41 -18.55 -2.56
CA ILE A 305 -17.14 -19.94 -2.19
C ILE A 305 -16.54 -20.01 -0.78
N GLY A 306 -15.61 -19.11 -0.44
CA GLY A 306 -15.09 -18.97 0.92
C GLY A 306 -16.19 -18.73 1.96
N ALA A 307 -17.13 -17.81 1.69
CA ALA A 307 -18.27 -17.56 2.58
C ALA A 307 -19.16 -18.79 2.78
N GLY A 308 -19.42 -19.54 1.71
CA GLY A 308 -20.14 -20.82 1.78
C GLY A 308 -19.41 -21.87 2.62
N CYS A 309 -18.10 -22.01 2.42
CA CYS A 309 -17.24 -22.92 3.18
C CYS A 309 -17.19 -22.57 4.66
N LEU A 310 -17.10 -21.27 5.00
CA LEU A 310 -17.16 -20.79 6.37
C LEU A 310 -18.53 -21.08 7.01
N CYS A 311 -19.62 -20.82 6.28
CA CYS A 311 -20.98 -21.13 6.73
C CYS A 311 -21.14 -22.63 7.01
N PHE A 312 -20.66 -23.47 6.08
CA PHE A 312 -20.67 -24.92 6.24
C PHE A 312 -19.90 -25.37 7.49
N ALA A 313 -18.69 -24.85 7.70
CA ALA A 313 -17.89 -25.16 8.89
C ALA A 313 -18.60 -24.75 10.20
N ASN A 314 -19.19 -23.55 10.24
CA ASN A 314 -19.94 -23.05 11.38
C ASN A 314 -21.18 -23.92 11.69
N ILE A 315 -21.92 -24.33 10.66
CA ILE A 315 -23.08 -25.22 10.80
C ILE A 315 -22.65 -26.58 11.37
N LYS A 316 -21.55 -27.14 10.87
CA LYS A 316 -20.99 -28.39 11.40
C LYS A 316 -20.55 -28.25 12.86
N MET A 317 -19.93 -27.13 13.22
CA MET A 317 -19.59 -26.84 14.62
C MET A 317 -20.83 -26.75 15.55
N LEU A 318 -21.96 -26.26 15.04
CA LEU A 318 -23.23 -26.16 15.76
C LEU A 318 -24.02 -27.47 15.82
N GLY A 319 -23.63 -28.47 15.04
CA GLY A 319 -24.36 -29.73 14.89
C GLY A 319 -25.72 -29.56 14.22
N ILE A 320 -25.84 -28.62 13.28
CA ILE A 320 -27.09 -28.31 12.56
C ILE A 320 -27.24 -29.18 11.31
N THR A 321 -28.42 -29.77 11.12
CA THR A 321 -28.84 -30.49 9.90
C THR A 321 -29.61 -29.59 8.95
N GLY A 322 -29.64 -29.88 7.64
CA GLY A 322 -30.39 -29.05 6.66
C GLY A 322 -29.66 -27.76 6.25
N TYR A 323 -28.37 -27.87 5.98
CA TYR A 323 -27.44 -26.73 5.84
C TYR A 323 -27.39 -26.08 4.45
N PHE A 324 -27.89 -26.75 3.41
CA PHE A 324 -27.65 -26.34 2.02
C PHE A 324 -28.23 -24.93 1.70
N PRO A 325 -29.47 -24.57 2.08
CA PRO A 325 -30.01 -23.23 1.81
C PRO A 325 -29.18 -22.12 2.46
N HIS A 326 -28.69 -22.33 3.69
CA HIS A 326 -27.86 -21.36 4.42
C HIS A 326 -26.50 -21.14 3.74
N VAL A 327 -25.87 -22.21 3.25
CA VAL A 327 -24.60 -22.13 2.52
C VAL A 327 -24.79 -21.36 1.21
N VAL A 328 -25.82 -21.70 0.42
CA VAL A 328 -26.12 -21.02 -0.85
C VAL A 328 -26.45 -19.54 -0.62
N MET A 329 -27.29 -19.23 0.36
CA MET A 329 -27.61 -17.85 0.75
C MET A 329 -26.34 -17.06 1.09
N SER A 330 -25.41 -17.67 1.85
CA SER A 330 -24.15 -17.03 2.23
C SER A 330 -23.26 -16.70 1.03
N MET A 331 -23.13 -17.65 0.11
CA MET A 331 -22.38 -17.45 -1.13
C MET A 331 -22.99 -16.32 -1.96
N LEU A 332 -24.31 -16.36 -2.18
CA LEU A 332 -25.02 -15.41 -3.03
C LEU A 332 -24.99 -13.98 -2.46
N TYR A 333 -25.18 -13.83 -1.15
CA TYR A 333 -25.10 -12.53 -0.47
C TYR A 333 -23.71 -11.90 -0.61
N VAL A 334 -22.65 -12.67 -0.31
CA VAL A 334 -21.27 -12.20 -0.40
C VAL A 334 -20.90 -11.86 -1.84
N LEU A 335 -21.27 -12.71 -2.80
CA LEU A 335 -21.04 -12.46 -4.23
C LEU A 335 -21.71 -11.14 -4.68
N SER A 336 -22.95 -10.92 -4.27
CA SER A 336 -23.70 -9.71 -4.59
C SER A 336 -23.04 -8.46 -3.97
N MET A 337 -22.85 -8.45 -2.65
CA MET A 337 -22.36 -7.27 -1.93
C MET A 337 -20.93 -6.90 -2.29
N HIS A 338 -20.02 -7.86 -2.42
CA HIS A 338 -18.64 -7.57 -2.84
C HIS A 338 -18.57 -7.04 -4.28
N THR A 339 -19.31 -7.67 -5.21
CA THR A 339 -19.32 -7.22 -6.60
C THR A 339 -19.92 -5.82 -6.72
N PHE A 340 -21.00 -5.53 -6.00
CA PHE A 340 -21.62 -4.20 -5.99
C PHE A 340 -20.72 -3.14 -5.35
N ASN A 341 -20.06 -3.45 -4.23
CA ASN A 341 -19.13 -2.53 -3.57
C ASN A 341 -17.93 -2.18 -4.45
N ASN A 342 -17.39 -3.14 -5.21
CA ASN A 342 -16.31 -2.89 -6.15
C ASN A 342 -16.79 -2.09 -7.38
N LEU A 343 -18.03 -2.31 -7.84
CA LEU A 343 -18.64 -1.51 -8.91
C LEU A 343 -18.77 -0.02 -8.55
N ILE A 344 -19.12 0.29 -7.29
CA ILE A 344 -19.24 1.67 -6.79
C ILE A 344 -17.87 2.24 -6.36
N GLY A 345 -16.98 1.41 -5.82
CA GLY A 345 -15.71 1.80 -5.19
C GLY A 345 -14.55 2.19 -6.12
N ARG A 346 -14.78 2.30 -7.43
CA ARG A 346 -13.75 2.39 -8.49
C ARG A 346 -12.62 3.40 -8.28
N LYS A 347 -12.89 4.53 -7.62
CA LYS A 347 -11.88 5.59 -7.42
C LYS A 347 -10.70 5.10 -6.58
N ALA A 348 -10.93 4.30 -5.54
CA ALA A 348 -9.86 3.77 -4.70
C ALA A 348 -9.11 2.65 -5.42
N ASP A 349 -9.87 1.77 -6.09
CA ASP A 349 -9.34 0.64 -6.85
C ASP A 349 -8.38 1.07 -7.96
N ASN A 350 -8.60 2.23 -8.62
CA ASN A 350 -7.66 2.76 -9.62
C ASN A 350 -6.21 2.90 -9.11
N TYR A 351 -6.02 3.07 -7.79
CA TYR A 351 -4.72 3.16 -7.13
C TYR A 351 -4.34 1.85 -6.45
N ASN A 352 -5.29 1.17 -5.80
CA ASN A 352 -5.01 -0.05 -5.04
C ASN A 352 -4.77 -1.28 -5.93
N ASP A 353 -5.66 -1.48 -6.90
CA ASP A 353 -5.66 -2.56 -7.88
C ASP A 353 -6.16 -2.02 -9.23
N PRO A 354 -5.25 -1.37 -10.00
CA PRO A 354 -5.58 -0.74 -11.28
C PRO A 354 -6.27 -1.69 -12.26
N ASP A 355 -6.04 -2.98 -12.11
CA ASP A 355 -6.52 -3.98 -13.05
C ASP A 355 -7.91 -4.47 -12.72
N ARG A 356 -8.21 -4.68 -11.44
CA ARG A 356 -9.60 -4.82 -11.00
C ARG A 356 -10.41 -3.64 -11.47
N ALA A 357 -9.91 -2.42 -11.31
CA ALA A 357 -10.60 -1.23 -11.81
C ALA A 357 -10.83 -1.28 -13.34
N SER A 358 -9.81 -1.66 -14.12
CA SER A 358 -9.92 -1.82 -15.57
C SER A 358 -10.92 -2.90 -15.99
N PHE A 359 -10.90 -4.05 -15.31
CA PHE A 359 -11.80 -5.18 -15.55
C PHE A 359 -13.25 -4.81 -15.25
N TYR A 360 -13.49 -4.16 -14.11
CA TYR A 360 -14.82 -3.67 -13.72
C TYR A 360 -15.36 -2.59 -14.64
N LYS A 361 -14.48 -1.73 -15.18
CA LYS A 361 -14.86 -0.75 -16.20
C LYS A 361 -15.26 -1.45 -17.51
N LYS A 362 -14.50 -2.46 -17.95
CA LYS A 362 -14.75 -3.20 -19.19
C LYS A 362 -16.01 -4.08 -19.11
N HIS A 363 -16.25 -4.74 -17.97
CA HIS A 363 -17.31 -5.73 -17.79
C HIS A 363 -18.45 -5.25 -16.88
N GLN A 364 -18.67 -3.94 -16.78
CA GLN A 364 -19.61 -3.33 -15.83
C GLN A 364 -21.02 -3.92 -15.90
N ILE A 365 -21.58 -4.10 -17.10
CA ILE A 365 -22.96 -4.57 -17.28
C ILE A 365 -23.08 -6.01 -16.79
N PHE A 366 -22.17 -6.89 -17.21
CA PHE A 366 -22.13 -8.28 -16.78
C PHE A 366 -22.02 -8.39 -15.25
N LEU A 367 -21.10 -7.65 -14.64
CA LEU A 367 -20.90 -7.68 -13.18
C LEU A 367 -22.10 -7.10 -12.41
N ALA A 368 -22.77 -6.09 -12.96
CA ALA A 368 -23.99 -5.55 -12.36
C ALA A 368 -25.13 -6.58 -12.39
N LEU A 369 -25.34 -7.26 -13.53
CA LEU A 369 -26.32 -8.34 -13.65
C LEU A 369 -25.98 -9.50 -12.71
N LEU A 370 -24.71 -9.88 -12.60
CA LEU A 370 -24.25 -10.91 -11.66
C LEU A 370 -24.55 -10.51 -10.21
N ALA A 371 -24.28 -9.27 -9.81
CA ALA A 371 -24.54 -8.78 -8.47
C ALA A 371 -26.04 -8.75 -8.13
N ILE A 372 -26.87 -8.25 -9.05
CA ILE A 372 -28.33 -8.14 -8.87
C ILE A 372 -28.97 -9.53 -8.84
N SER A 373 -28.65 -10.40 -9.80
CA SER A 373 -29.19 -11.76 -9.87
C SER A 373 -28.79 -12.58 -8.64
N SER A 374 -27.54 -12.50 -8.20
CA SER A 374 -27.08 -13.17 -6.97
C SER A 374 -27.79 -12.63 -5.73
N GLY A 375 -27.98 -11.31 -5.63
CA GLY A 375 -28.70 -10.69 -4.51
C GLY A 375 -30.17 -11.12 -4.45
N ALA A 376 -30.86 -11.12 -5.59
CA ALA A 376 -32.25 -11.56 -5.71
C ALA A 376 -32.40 -13.05 -5.37
N ALA A 377 -31.51 -13.91 -5.89
CA ALA A 377 -31.50 -15.33 -5.57
C ALA A 377 -31.18 -15.59 -4.09
N GLY A 378 -30.29 -14.80 -3.49
CA GLY A 378 -29.99 -14.87 -2.05
C GLY A 378 -31.19 -14.50 -1.19
N LEU A 379 -31.91 -13.43 -1.52
CA LEU A 379 -33.15 -13.03 -0.85
C LEU A 379 -34.27 -14.07 -1.02
N PHE A 380 -34.40 -14.64 -2.22
CA PHE A 380 -35.37 -15.72 -2.47
C PHE A 380 -35.04 -16.97 -1.64
N THR A 381 -33.76 -17.34 -1.55
CA THR A 381 -33.30 -18.44 -0.70
C THR A 381 -33.64 -18.15 0.77
N ALA A 382 -33.34 -16.94 1.26
CA ALA A 382 -33.68 -16.53 2.62
C ALA A 382 -35.20 -16.56 2.89
N TYR A 383 -36.01 -16.13 1.91
CA TYR A 383 -37.48 -16.19 2.00
C TYR A 383 -37.99 -17.62 2.13
N SER A 384 -37.41 -18.57 1.38
CA SER A 384 -37.77 -20.00 1.47
C SER A 384 -37.50 -20.62 2.85
N MET A 385 -36.65 -19.98 3.66
CA MET A 385 -36.26 -20.42 5.00
C MET A 385 -37.06 -19.72 6.11
N GLY A 386 -37.89 -18.73 5.76
CA GLY A 386 -38.76 -18.00 6.68
C GLY A 386 -38.62 -16.48 6.61
N SER A 387 -39.53 -15.78 7.29
CA SER A 387 -39.57 -14.31 7.31
C SER A 387 -38.37 -13.68 8.00
N ALA A 388 -37.87 -14.29 9.09
CA ALA A 388 -36.74 -13.76 9.85
C ALA A 388 -35.43 -13.72 9.02
N PRO A 389 -34.95 -14.82 8.38
CA PRO A 389 -33.79 -14.76 7.50
C PRO A 389 -33.95 -13.76 6.35
N PHE A 390 -35.14 -13.68 5.74
CA PHE A 390 -35.42 -12.73 4.67
C PHE A 390 -35.27 -11.27 5.13
N ILE A 391 -35.93 -10.90 6.23
CA ILE A 391 -35.92 -9.52 6.74
C ILE A 391 -34.50 -9.13 7.15
N ILE A 392 -33.78 -10.00 7.86
CA ILE A 392 -32.39 -9.74 8.27
C ILE A 392 -31.50 -9.52 7.05
N LEU A 393 -31.56 -10.42 6.06
CA LEU A 393 -30.74 -10.32 4.85
C LEU A 393 -31.11 -9.07 4.02
N LEU A 394 -32.39 -8.71 3.95
CA LEU A 394 -32.87 -7.51 3.29
C LEU A 394 -32.33 -6.24 3.96
N CYS A 395 -32.47 -6.13 5.28
CA CYS A 395 -31.94 -5.01 6.05
C CYS A 395 -30.42 -4.88 5.90
N MET A 396 -29.69 -5.99 5.96
CA MET A 396 -28.24 -6.01 5.75
C MET A 396 -27.84 -5.61 4.33
N SER A 397 -28.62 -6.02 3.32
CA SER A 397 -28.39 -5.64 1.93
C SER A 397 -28.60 -4.14 1.76
N ILE A 398 -29.69 -3.58 2.30
CA ILE A 398 -29.95 -2.13 2.26
C ILE A 398 -28.84 -1.36 2.98
N LEU A 399 -28.40 -1.82 4.16
CA LEU A 399 -27.29 -1.20 4.90
C LEU A 399 -25.97 -1.24 4.11
N GLY A 400 -25.66 -2.37 3.47
CA GLY A 400 -24.49 -2.50 2.60
C GLY A 400 -24.52 -1.55 1.40
N LEU A 401 -25.67 -1.48 0.70
CA LEU A 401 -25.86 -0.60 -0.46
C LEU A 401 -25.83 0.88 -0.09
N SER A 402 -26.35 1.23 1.09
CA SER A 402 -26.39 2.61 1.60
C SER A 402 -25.05 3.10 2.17
N TYR A 403 -24.04 2.23 2.34
CA TYR A 403 -22.74 2.59 2.92
C TYR A 403 -22.06 3.80 2.24
N ASN A 404 -22.22 3.92 0.92
CA ASN A 404 -21.64 5.01 0.14
C ASN A 404 -22.54 6.25 0.00
N LEU A 405 -23.77 6.22 0.55
CA LEU A 405 -24.69 7.35 0.50
C LEU A 405 -24.29 8.40 1.54
N LYS A 406 -24.40 9.67 1.15
CA LYS A 406 -24.35 10.80 2.08
C LYS A 406 -25.72 10.92 2.72
N ILE A 407 -25.82 10.53 3.99
CA ILE A 407 -27.07 10.53 4.75
C ILE A 407 -27.32 11.92 5.33
N ILE A 408 -26.25 12.64 5.69
CA ILE A 408 -26.33 13.95 6.37
C ILE A 408 -25.86 15.07 5.43
N PRO A 409 -26.62 16.16 5.26
CA PRO A 409 -26.20 17.32 4.47
C PRO A 409 -24.88 17.92 4.98
N GLU A 410 -24.02 18.35 4.05
CA GLU A 410 -22.71 18.94 4.37
C GLU A 410 -22.80 20.22 5.20
N SER A 411 -23.90 20.96 5.08
CA SER A 411 -24.19 22.17 5.84
C SER A 411 -24.31 21.93 7.35
N LEU A 412 -24.90 20.79 7.74
CA LEU A 412 -25.14 20.43 9.15
C LEU A 412 -23.88 19.88 9.83
N THR A 413 -23.00 19.25 9.06
CA THR A 413 -21.82 18.53 9.58
C THR A 413 -20.52 19.31 9.45
N LYS A 414 -20.56 20.52 8.87
CA LYS A 414 -19.35 21.26 8.45
C LYS A 414 -18.41 20.38 7.61
N GLY A 415 -18.99 19.46 6.82
CA GLY A 415 -18.27 18.51 5.96
C GLY A 415 -17.61 17.30 6.65
N ARG A 416 -17.89 16.99 7.93
CA ARG A 416 -17.33 15.81 8.62
C ARG A 416 -18.41 14.78 8.96
N TYR A 417 -18.18 13.50 8.62
CA TYR A 417 -19.10 12.40 8.92
C TYR A 417 -20.47 12.55 8.24
N THR A 418 -20.45 12.76 6.93
CA THR A 418 -21.65 12.89 6.07
C THR A 418 -22.32 11.54 5.79
N GLY A 419 -21.61 10.43 5.99
CA GLY A 419 -22.15 9.07 5.86
C GLY A 419 -21.35 8.04 6.65
N ILE A 420 -21.82 6.80 6.62
CA ILE A 420 -21.22 5.69 7.39
C ILE A 420 -19.76 5.43 6.97
N ARG A 421 -19.44 5.67 5.69
CA ARG A 421 -18.08 5.54 5.16
C ARG A 421 -17.05 6.47 5.80
N ASP A 422 -17.49 7.58 6.37
CA ASP A 422 -16.60 8.56 6.98
C ASP A 422 -16.17 8.14 8.40
N ILE A 423 -16.84 7.15 9.00
CA ILE A 423 -16.48 6.59 10.31
C ILE A 423 -15.27 5.65 10.12
N PRO A 424 -14.15 5.89 10.81
CA PRO A 424 -12.96 5.08 10.62
C PRO A 424 -13.18 3.61 10.97
N GLY A 425 -12.74 2.71 10.09
CA GLY A 425 -12.88 1.26 10.29
C GLY A 425 -14.32 0.72 10.13
N SER A 426 -15.29 1.56 9.78
CA SER A 426 -16.70 1.14 9.61
C SER A 426 -16.87 0.08 8.52
N LYS A 427 -16.12 0.18 7.40
CA LYS A 427 -16.09 -0.83 6.34
C LYS A 427 -15.74 -2.21 6.90
N THR A 428 -14.63 -2.28 7.61
CA THR A 428 -14.09 -3.52 8.18
C THR A 428 -15.04 -4.09 9.23
N ALA A 429 -15.61 -3.27 10.10
CA ALA A 429 -16.62 -3.72 11.07
C ALA A 429 -17.87 -4.27 10.35
N LEU A 430 -18.49 -3.48 9.46
CA LEU A 430 -19.73 -3.87 8.77
C LEU A 430 -19.57 -5.16 7.97
N ILE A 431 -18.48 -5.32 7.20
CA ILE A 431 -18.23 -6.55 6.43
C ILE A 431 -18.09 -7.75 7.38
N SER A 432 -17.35 -7.60 8.47
CA SER A 432 -17.10 -8.69 9.42
C SER A 432 -18.37 -9.13 10.14
N PHE A 433 -19.17 -8.17 10.62
CA PHE A 433 -20.48 -8.45 11.22
C PHE A 433 -21.45 -9.05 10.22
N ALA A 434 -21.48 -8.56 8.97
CA ALA A 434 -22.36 -9.10 7.95
C ALA A 434 -22.04 -10.56 7.62
N TRP A 435 -20.77 -10.90 7.44
CA TRP A 435 -20.36 -12.29 7.28
C TRP A 435 -20.68 -13.13 8.51
N GLY A 436 -20.43 -12.62 9.72
CA GLY A 436 -20.78 -13.32 10.96
C GLY A 436 -22.28 -13.66 11.02
N ILE A 437 -23.15 -12.68 10.72
CA ILE A 437 -24.61 -12.91 10.74
C ILE A 437 -24.99 -13.99 9.74
N VAL A 438 -24.54 -13.86 8.49
CA VAL A 438 -24.97 -14.74 7.40
C VAL A 438 -24.38 -16.15 7.52
N THR A 439 -23.15 -16.28 8.00
CA THR A 439 -22.44 -17.57 8.09
C THR A 439 -22.61 -18.29 9.43
N SER A 440 -23.13 -17.65 10.47
CA SER A 440 -23.26 -18.28 11.80
C SER A 440 -24.57 -18.00 12.52
N LEU A 441 -25.08 -16.76 12.51
CA LEU A 441 -26.30 -16.41 13.23
C LEU A 441 -27.58 -16.89 12.53
N LEU A 442 -27.71 -16.59 11.23
CA LEU A 442 -28.87 -17.00 10.43
C LEU A 442 -29.07 -18.53 10.41
N PRO A 443 -28.02 -19.36 10.24
CA PRO A 443 -28.13 -20.81 10.41
C PRO A 443 -28.69 -21.26 11.75
N ALA A 444 -28.32 -20.57 12.83
CA ALA A 444 -28.70 -20.95 14.17
C ALA A 444 -30.13 -20.52 14.56
N LEU A 445 -30.60 -19.39 14.02
CA LEU A 445 -31.95 -18.86 14.28
C LEU A 445 -33.07 -19.79 13.79
N SER A 446 -32.79 -20.70 12.84
CA SER A 446 -33.80 -21.61 12.31
C SER A 446 -34.09 -22.84 13.18
N LEU A 447 -33.31 -23.13 14.25
CA LEU A 447 -33.40 -24.44 14.93
C LEU A 447 -33.40 -24.43 16.46
N GLN A 448 -32.59 -23.59 17.16
CA GLN A 448 -32.62 -23.31 18.61
C GLN A 448 -31.35 -22.55 19.06
N LEU A 449 -31.46 -21.62 20.01
CA LEU A 449 -30.33 -20.83 20.52
C LEU A 449 -29.46 -21.66 21.49
N LYS A 450 -28.26 -22.06 21.06
CA LYS A 450 -27.22 -22.67 21.92
C LYS A 450 -26.14 -21.65 22.31
N PRO A 451 -25.51 -21.75 23.50
CA PRO A 451 -24.40 -20.87 23.90
C PRO A 451 -23.23 -20.86 22.90
N GLY A 452 -22.99 -21.99 22.22
CA GLY A 452 -21.95 -22.11 21.18
C GLY A 452 -22.12 -21.17 19.98
N ILE A 453 -23.33 -20.61 19.76
CA ILE A 453 -23.59 -19.66 18.67
C ILE A 453 -22.75 -18.40 18.85
N LEU A 454 -22.69 -17.85 20.07
CA LEU A 454 -21.93 -16.62 20.32
C LEU A 454 -20.44 -16.86 20.07
N ILE A 455 -19.92 -18.03 20.45
CA ILE A 455 -18.52 -18.43 20.23
C ILE A 455 -18.21 -18.49 18.73
N ILE A 456 -19.04 -19.20 17.97
CA ILE A 456 -18.84 -19.38 16.53
C ILE A 456 -19.03 -18.06 15.78
N PHE A 457 -19.99 -17.23 16.21
CA PHE A 457 -20.19 -15.89 15.70
C PHE A 457 -18.97 -15.01 15.94
N THR A 458 -18.46 -14.95 17.19
CA THR A 458 -17.26 -14.19 17.54
C THR A 458 -16.05 -14.66 16.73
N TRP A 459 -15.88 -15.98 16.58
CA TRP A 459 -14.79 -16.54 15.77
C TRP A 459 -14.91 -16.14 14.30
N SER A 460 -16.08 -16.32 13.69
CA SER A 460 -16.35 -15.95 12.29
C SER A 460 -16.11 -14.46 12.05
N VAL A 461 -16.66 -13.59 12.91
CA VAL A 461 -16.46 -12.14 12.84
C VAL A 461 -14.98 -11.78 12.96
N CYS A 462 -14.24 -12.37 13.89
CA CYS A 462 -12.81 -12.09 14.06
C CYS A 462 -11.97 -12.55 12.87
N MET A 463 -12.25 -13.72 12.29
CA MET A 463 -11.55 -14.21 11.10
C MET A 463 -11.78 -13.28 9.90
N VAL A 464 -13.03 -12.88 9.65
CA VAL A 464 -13.38 -11.94 8.58
C VAL A 464 -12.81 -10.55 8.84
N PHE A 465 -12.77 -10.12 10.10
CA PHE A 465 -12.13 -8.87 10.50
C PHE A 465 -10.65 -8.87 10.17
N VAL A 466 -9.92 -9.93 10.54
CA VAL A 466 -8.49 -10.03 10.23
C VAL A 466 -8.26 -10.03 8.73
N ARG A 467 -9.02 -10.83 7.97
CA ARG A 467 -8.95 -10.85 6.50
C ARG A 467 -9.20 -9.46 5.90
N THR A 468 -10.27 -8.78 6.33
CA THR A 468 -10.67 -7.47 5.76
C THR A 468 -9.69 -6.36 6.15
N ALA A 469 -9.26 -6.33 7.41
CA ALA A 469 -8.27 -5.37 7.88
C ALA A 469 -6.91 -5.59 7.22
N PHE A 470 -6.54 -6.83 6.88
CA PHE A 470 -5.32 -7.13 6.13
C PHE A 470 -5.40 -6.57 4.71
N PHE A 471 -6.53 -6.72 4.01
CA PHE A 471 -6.74 -6.06 2.72
C PHE A 471 -6.69 -4.54 2.84
N ASP A 472 -7.26 -3.94 3.89
CA ASP A 472 -7.15 -2.49 4.13
C ASP A 472 -5.67 -2.05 4.33
N ILE A 473 -4.76 -2.93 4.76
CA ILE A 473 -3.32 -2.63 4.81
C ILE A 473 -2.74 -2.60 3.39
N LEU A 474 -3.06 -3.60 2.57
CA LEU A 474 -2.64 -3.67 1.16
C LEU A 474 -3.14 -2.47 0.34
N ASP A 475 -4.31 -1.96 0.71
CA ASP A 475 -5.05 -0.88 0.05
C ASP A 475 -4.85 0.51 0.70
N MET A 476 -3.98 0.60 1.72
CA MET A 476 -3.83 1.79 2.56
C MET A 476 -3.44 3.05 1.76
N GLN A 477 -2.58 2.92 0.74
CA GLN A 477 -2.15 4.06 -0.07
C GLN A 477 -3.31 4.65 -0.89
N GLY A 478 -4.04 3.83 -1.66
CA GLY A 478 -5.15 4.31 -2.47
C GLY A 478 -6.35 4.74 -1.64
N ASP A 479 -6.60 4.08 -0.51
CA ASP A 479 -7.66 4.49 0.43
C ASP A 479 -7.38 5.89 1.00
N ARG A 480 -6.14 6.18 1.42
CA ARG A 480 -5.77 7.53 1.86
C ARG A 480 -5.90 8.55 0.73
N ILE A 481 -5.48 8.18 -0.48
CA ILE A 481 -5.62 9.04 -1.67
C ILE A 481 -7.08 9.41 -1.90
N VAL A 482 -8.03 8.48 -1.80
CA VAL A 482 -9.45 8.83 -1.96
C VAL A 482 -10.09 9.43 -0.71
N GLY A 483 -9.35 9.50 0.40
CA GLY A 483 -9.83 10.04 1.66
C GLY A 483 -10.70 9.06 2.47
N ARG A 484 -10.49 7.74 2.32
CA ARG A 484 -11.09 6.76 3.21
C ARG A 484 -10.26 6.64 4.48
N GLU A 485 -10.93 6.56 5.63
CA GLU A 485 -10.29 6.33 6.93
C GLU A 485 -10.43 4.84 7.28
N THR A 486 -9.33 4.10 7.19
CA THR A 486 -9.26 2.69 7.58
C THR A 486 -8.46 2.53 8.87
N ILE A 487 -8.57 1.37 9.52
CA ILE A 487 -7.80 1.07 10.74
C ILE A 487 -6.29 1.24 10.51
N PRO A 488 -5.69 0.70 9.42
CA PRO A 488 -4.28 0.95 9.07
C PRO A 488 -3.90 2.41 8.93
N ILE A 489 -4.79 3.25 8.40
CA ILE A 489 -4.53 4.69 8.26
C ILE A 489 -4.50 5.37 9.62
N LEU A 490 -5.40 5.00 10.54
CA LEU A 490 -5.49 5.60 11.87
C LEU A 490 -4.33 5.23 12.80
N ILE A 491 -4.09 3.92 12.98
CA ILE A 491 -3.13 3.44 13.99
C ILE A 491 -1.76 3.08 13.39
N GLY A 492 -1.66 3.06 12.06
CA GLY A 492 -0.45 2.73 11.31
C GLY A 492 -0.30 1.24 11.02
N GLU A 493 0.22 0.94 9.83
CA GLU A 493 0.48 -0.41 9.29
C GLU A 493 1.09 -1.38 10.32
N LYS A 494 2.21 -1.03 10.95
CA LYS A 494 2.89 -1.92 11.93
C LYS A 494 2.06 -2.20 13.18
N ARG A 495 1.22 -1.26 13.62
CA ARG A 495 0.34 -1.49 14.78
C ARG A 495 -0.83 -2.37 14.38
N THR A 496 -1.40 -2.15 13.19
CA THR A 496 -2.45 -3.01 12.65
C THR A 496 -1.95 -4.44 12.45
N MET A 497 -0.79 -4.66 11.82
CA MET A 497 -0.21 -6.01 11.66
C MET A 497 -0.07 -6.76 12.99
N ARG A 498 0.40 -6.07 14.04
CA ARG A 498 0.47 -6.65 15.40
C ARG A 498 -0.91 -6.97 15.96
N LEU A 499 -1.87 -6.05 15.82
CA LEU A 499 -3.26 -6.28 16.23
C LEU A 499 -3.85 -7.53 15.55
N LEU A 500 -3.68 -7.66 14.23
CA LEU A 500 -4.20 -8.79 13.47
C LEU A 500 -3.61 -10.12 13.94
N LYS A 501 -2.28 -10.17 14.12
CA LYS A 501 -1.58 -11.35 14.65
C LYS A 501 -2.05 -11.71 16.07
N CYS A 502 -2.25 -10.72 16.94
CA CYS A 502 -2.80 -10.96 18.28
C CYS A 502 -4.22 -11.55 18.22
N ILE A 503 -5.10 -11.01 17.37
CA ILE A 503 -6.45 -11.55 17.19
C ILE A 503 -6.39 -13.01 16.73
N LEU A 504 -5.53 -13.36 15.77
CA LEU A 504 -5.39 -14.73 15.29
C LEU A 504 -4.92 -15.71 16.38
N VAL A 505 -3.93 -15.31 17.19
CA VAL A 505 -3.47 -16.12 18.33
C VAL A 505 -4.59 -16.32 19.35
N LEU A 506 -5.33 -15.26 19.67
CA LEU A 506 -6.49 -15.35 20.56
C LEU A 506 -7.56 -16.29 19.99
N MET A 507 -7.82 -16.27 18.68
CA MET A 507 -8.77 -17.18 18.03
C MET A 507 -8.35 -18.65 18.08
N ILE A 508 -7.04 -18.95 18.00
CA ILE A 508 -6.51 -20.31 18.20
C ILE A 508 -6.85 -20.79 19.62
N VAL A 509 -6.48 -20.00 20.63
CA VAL A 509 -6.73 -20.35 22.04
C VAL A 509 -8.23 -20.46 22.31
N PHE A 510 -9.02 -19.53 21.78
CA PHE A 510 -10.47 -19.50 21.97
C PHE A 510 -11.18 -20.74 21.42
N LEU A 511 -10.79 -21.24 20.24
CA LEU A 511 -11.33 -22.48 19.67
C LEU A 511 -10.95 -23.72 20.49
N ILE A 512 -9.69 -23.81 20.95
CA ILE A 512 -9.22 -24.95 21.75
C ILE A 512 -9.96 -25.00 23.08
N LEU A 513 -10.07 -23.87 23.78
CA LEU A 513 -10.76 -23.80 25.07
C LEU A 513 -12.26 -24.09 24.91
N SER A 514 -12.94 -23.47 23.95
CA SER A 514 -14.37 -23.71 23.74
C SER A 514 -14.69 -25.16 23.38
N SER A 515 -13.80 -25.83 22.63
CA SER A 515 -13.91 -27.27 22.34
C SER A 515 -13.66 -28.13 23.59
N SER A 516 -12.71 -27.73 24.45
CA SER A 516 -12.39 -28.43 25.70
C SER A 516 -13.54 -28.39 26.71
N PHE A 517 -14.29 -27.29 26.74
CA PHE A 517 -15.48 -27.12 27.57
C PHE A 517 -16.77 -27.65 26.91
N ASN A 518 -16.69 -28.35 25.77
CA ASN A 518 -17.83 -28.86 25.00
C ASN A 518 -18.87 -27.78 24.62
N LEU A 519 -18.45 -26.51 24.50
CA LEU A 519 -19.31 -25.42 24.07
C LEU A 519 -19.52 -25.42 22.54
N VAL A 520 -18.58 -26.05 21.83
CA VAL A 520 -18.61 -26.32 20.38
C VAL A 520 -18.12 -27.75 20.12
N SER A 521 -18.44 -28.32 18.95
CA SER A 521 -18.00 -29.67 18.59
C SER A 521 -16.46 -29.83 18.53
N SER A 522 -15.97 -31.08 18.53
CA SER A 522 -14.54 -31.41 18.39
C SER A 522 -13.90 -30.88 17.10
N LEU A 523 -14.69 -30.47 16.10
CA LEU A 523 -14.22 -29.78 14.91
C LEU A 523 -13.40 -28.51 15.24
N GLY A 524 -13.66 -27.85 16.38
CA GLY A 524 -12.89 -26.68 16.80
C GLY A 524 -11.38 -26.96 17.00
N TYR A 525 -11.01 -28.20 17.36
CA TYR A 525 -9.61 -28.63 17.44
C TYR A 525 -8.93 -28.76 16.08
N ILE A 526 -9.68 -28.81 14.98
CA ILE A 526 -9.11 -28.85 13.63
C ILE A 526 -9.14 -27.45 13.02
N LEU A 527 -10.21 -26.68 13.28
CA LEU A 527 -10.38 -25.35 12.69
C LEU A 527 -9.40 -24.29 13.17
N PHE A 528 -8.62 -24.52 14.25
CA PHE A 528 -7.52 -23.61 14.60
C PHE A 528 -6.44 -23.52 13.50
N ILE A 529 -6.37 -24.51 12.61
CA ILE A 529 -5.47 -24.50 11.44
C ILE A 529 -5.75 -23.27 10.57
N CYS A 530 -7.00 -22.80 10.48
CA CYS A 530 -7.37 -21.63 9.67
C CYS A 530 -6.73 -20.32 10.17
N PRO A 531 -6.87 -19.90 11.44
CA PRO A 531 -6.15 -18.73 11.96
C PRO A 531 -4.63 -18.91 11.94
N LEU A 532 -4.11 -20.13 12.14
CA LEU A 532 -2.67 -20.40 12.04
C LEU A 532 -2.14 -20.19 10.61
N PHE A 533 -2.87 -20.69 9.61
CA PHE A 533 -2.54 -20.49 8.20
C PHE A 533 -2.54 -19.00 7.84
N LEU A 534 -3.58 -18.26 8.24
CA LEU A 534 -3.64 -16.81 7.97
C LEU A 534 -2.52 -16.05 8.71
N PHE A 535 -2.14 -16.47 9.92
CA PHE A 535 -1.01 -15.91 10.65
C PHE A 535 0.31 -16.09 9.88
N PHE A 536 0.53 -17.28 9.31
CA PHE A 536 1.70 -17.56 8.49
C PHE A 536 1.71 -16.70 7.22
N VAL A 537 0.58 -16.60 6.50
CA VAL A 537 0.46 -15.75 5.30
C VAL A 537 0.79 -14.28 5.62
N ILE A 538 0.25 -13.74 6.71
CA ILE A 538 0.54 -12.36 7.15
C ILE A 538 2.02 -12.19 7.50
N THR A 539 2.63 -13.17 8.18
CA THR A 539 4.05 -13.12 8.59
C THR A 539 4.98 -13.18 7.39
N VAL A 540 4.70 -14.03 6.40
CA VAL A 540 5.46 -14.14 5.15
C VAL A 540 5.36 -12.83 4.36
N HIS A 541 4.19 -12.19 4.33
CA HIS A 541 4.02 -10.88 3.71
C HIS A 541 4.79 -9.78 4.46
N GLU A 542 4.73 -9.74 5.80
CA GLU A 542 5.45 -8.77 6.63
C GLU A 542 6.98 -8.85 6.46
N GLN A 543 7.50 -10.02 6.09
CA GLN A 543 8.92 -10.25 5.81
C GLN A 543 9.30 -10.00 4.33
N ASP A 544 8.41 -9.40 3.53
CA ASP A 544 8.60 -9.09 2.11
C ASP A 544 8.89 -10.31 1.20
N TYR A 545 8.57 -11.53 1.67
CA TYR A 545 8.73 -12.76 0.86
C TYR A 545 7.58 -12.97 -0.14
N MET A 546 6.44 -12.34 0.08
CA MET A 546 5.28 -12.43 -0.81
C MET A 546 4.67 -11.05 -1.04
N LEU A 547 4.69 -10.62 -2.30
CA LEU A 547 4.17 -9.32 -2.72
C LEU A 547 2.65 -9.30 -2.76
N SER A 548 2.09 -8.11 -2.62
CA SER A 548 0.69 -7.84 -2.92
C SER A 548 0.39 -8.17 -4.38
N GLY A 549 -0.66 -8.94 -4.63
CA GLY A 549 -1.06 -9.37 -5.96
C GLY A 549 -1.93 -10.61 -5.88
N THR A 550 -2.41 -11.09 -7.03
CA THR A 550 -3.44 -12.14 -7.13
C THR A 550 -3.16 -13.37 -6.27
N LYS A 551 -1.90 -13.84 -6.20
CA LYS A 551 -1.53 -15.00 -5.37
C LYS A 551 -1.70 -14.76 -3.88
N LEU A 552 -1.29 -13.58 -3.38
CA LEU A 552 -1.46 -13.24 -1.97
C LEU A 552 -2.95 -13.15 -1.64
N GLU A 553 -3.73 -12.49 -2.51
CA GLU A 553 -5.18 -12.39 -2.33
C GLU A 553 -5.82 -13.78 -2.32
N PHE A 554 -5.44 -14.64 -3.27
CA PHE A 554 -5.91 -16.02 -3.34
C PHE A 554 -5.62 -16.80 -2.07
N LEU A 555 -4.38 -16.75 -1.57
CA LEU A 555 -3.99 -17.40 -0.32
C LEU A 555 -4.75 -16.84 0.88
N VAL A 556 -4.90 -15.52 0.97
CA VAL A 556 -5.70 -14.89 2.02
C VAL A 556 -7.15 -15.36 1.94
N GLU A 557 -7.79 -15.50 0.79
CA GLU A 557 -9.15 -16.04 0.72
C GLU A 557 -9.22 -17.55 1.01
N THR A 558 -8.16 -18.31 0.69
CA THR A 558 -8.11 -19.77 0.79
C THR A 558 -8.38 -20.26 2.21
N HIS A 559 -8.08 -19.48 3.25
CA HIS A 559 -8.32 -19.91 4.64
C HIS A 559 -9.80 -20.22 4.94
N PHE A 560 -10.75 -19.57 4.26
CA PHE A 560 -12.17 -19.89 4.42
C PHE A 560 -12.55 -21.17 3.67
N VAL A 561 -11.98 -21.41 2.49
CA VAL A 561 -12.14 -22.66 1.75
C VAL A 561 -11.56 -23.83 2.56
N LEU A 562 -10.38 -23.62 3.17
CA LEU A 562 -9.75 -24.56 4.08
C LEU A 562 -10.68 -24.92 5.25
N ALA A 563 -11.39 -23.96 5.84
CA ALA A 563 -12.36 -24.23 6.91
C ALA A 563 -13.45 -25.22 6.44
N GLY A 564 -14.00 -25.01 5.24
CA GLY A 564 -14.99 -25.93 4.66
C GLY A 564 -14.44 -27.32 4.38
N LEU A 565 -13.22 -27.41 3.83
CA LEU A 565 -12.55 -28.68 3.58
C LEU A 565 -12.27 -29.47 4.87
N LEU A 566 -11.77 -28.79 5.91
CA LEU A 566 -11.52 -29.41 7.21
C LEU A 566 -12.83 -29.90 7.86
N ALA A 567 -13.92 -29.12 7.77
CA ALA A 567 -15.23 -29.53 8.24
C ALA A 567 -15.80 -30.72 7.46
N LEU A 568 -15.54 -30.79 6.16
CA LEU A 568 -15.95 -31.91 5.30
C LEU A 568 -15.21 -33.18 5.69
N LEU A 569 -13.87 -33.12 5.81
CA LEU A 569 -13.04 -34.25 6.22
C LEU A 569 -13.43 -34.75 7.62
N TRP A 570 -13.63 -33.83 8.57
CA TRP A 570 -14.08 -34.18 9.92
C TRP A 570 -15.43 -34.91 9.91
N SER A 571 -16.35 -34.54 9.00
CA SER A 571 -17.66 -35.19 8.86
C SER A 571 -17.61 -36.62 8.29
N TYR A 572 -16.46 -37.06 7.76
CA TYR A 572 -16.26 -38.43 7.27
C TYR A 572 -15.51 -39.32 8.26
N VAL A 573 -14.82 -38.73 9.25
CA VAL A 573 -13.97 -39.44 10.22
C VAL A 573 -14.72 -39.76 11.52
N LEU A 574 -15.81 -39.03 11.81
CA LEU A 574 -16.73 -39.21 12.93
C LEU A 574 -18.15 -39.34 12.39
#